data_AF-A0A1I1I785-F1
#
_entry.id   AF-A0A1I1I785-F1
#
_cell.length_a   1.000
_cell.length_b   1.000
_cell.length_c   1.000
_cell.angle_alpha   90.00
_cell.angle_beta   90.00
_cell.angle_gamma   90.00
#
_symmetry.space_group_name_H-M   'P 1'
#
loop_
_entity.id
_entity.type
_entity.pdbx_description
1 polymer ?
#
loop_
_entity_poly.entity_id
_entity_poly.type
_entity_poly.pdbx_seq_one_letter_code
_entity_poly.pdbx_strand_id
1 'polypeptide(L)'
;MIKKLSILAFSILLLSCSRDDDGIEVYFNDFEAISAAYPFSDIQTDEQITYFEYIQSMPDFEDPADPTSLVYRNNVLFSFGEICSAPDCLTTFNNLQADAGFIVGCLPSYCFYYIKYQTQEENLVVASKEDLLNFLGEIDSPGEALLVARANAYYWAVNDKNSGAVKETQDGFELIVMQTVSYCLPFQTNRFHLKVDREGNVTIVSEEIAEVDENACV
;
A
#
# COMPACT_ATOMS: atom_id res chain seq x y z
N MET A 1 68.32 13.81 -42.25
CA MET A 1 68.40 12.69 -41.29
C MET A 1 67.38 12.93 -40.19
N ILE A 2 66.55 11.92 -39.99
CA ILE A 2 65.34 11.91 -39.16
C ILE A 2 65.72 11.66 -37.69
N LYS A 3 65.10 12.38 -36.76
CA LYS A 3 64.26 11.78 -35.70
C LYS A 3 63.56 12.86 -34.87
N LYS A 4 62.28 13.04 -35.19
CA LYS A 4 61.26 13.58 -34.28
C LYS A 4 61.17 12.63 -33.09
N LEU A 5 61.09 13.16 -31.87
CA LEU A 5 60.58 12.42 -30.73
C LEU A 5 59.58 13.32 -30.00
N SER A 6 58.32 13.21 -30.44
CA SER A 6 57.17 13.73 -29.71
C SER A 6 57.04 12.96 -28.40
N ILE A 7 57.06 13.67 -27.28
CA ILE A 7 56.65 13.12 -25.99
C ILE A 7 55.14 13.31 -25.88
N LEU A 8 54.45 12.18 -25.94
CA LEU A 8 53.01 12.01 -25.84
C LEU A 8 52.57 12.35 -24.41
N ALA A 9 51.79 13.41 -24.23
CA ALA A 9 51.10 13.69 -22.98
C ALA A 9 49.97 12.66 -22.82
N PHE A 10 50.16 11.70 -21.91
CA PHE A 10 49.15 10.73 -21.55
C PHE A 10 48.24 11.35 -20.47
N SER A 11 47.30 12.20 -20.91
CA SER A 11 46.19 12.65 -20.08
C SER A 11 45.24 11.47 -19.88
N ILE A 12 45.42 10.75 -18.77
CA ILE A 12 44.44 9.78 -18.29
C ILE A 12 43.22 10.59 -17.85
N LEU A 13 42.26 10.72 -18.77
CA LEU A 13 40.90 11.10 -18.47
C LEU A 13 40.36 10.05 -17.49
N LEU A 14 40.22 10.45 -16.23
CA LEU A 14 39.34 9.80 -15.27
C LEU A 14 37.91 9.95 -15.81
N LEU A 15 37.50 9.03 -16.68
CA LEU A 15 36.10 8.72 -16.90
C LEU A 15 35.60 8.09 -15.60
N SER A 16 35.31 8.96 -14.63
CA SER A 16 34.33 8.67 -13.60
C SER A 16 33.05 8.34 -14.36
N CYS A 17 32.67 7.07 -14.41
CA CYS A 17 31.30 6.71 -14.71
C CYS A 17 30.44 7.42 -13.64
N SER A 18 29.87 8.58 -13.98
CA SER A 18 28.63 8.97 -13.34
C SER A 18 27.69 7.80 -13.60
N ARG A 19 27.34 7.06 -12.54
CA ARG A 19 26.05 6.40 -12.55
C ARG A 19 25.08 7.54 -12.75
N ASP A 20 24.44 7.57 -13.91
CA ASP A 20 23.24 8.37 -14.08
C ASP A 20 22.29 7.88 -12.97
N ASP A 21 21.99 8.79 -12.06
CA ASP A 21 21.21 8.54 -10.87
C ASP A 21 19.74 8.44 -11.33
N ASP A 22 19.38 7.30 -11.94
CA ASP A 22 18.02 7.00 -12.44
C ASP A 22 17.03 6.76 -11.27
N GLY A 23 17.27 7.41 -10.13
CA GLY A 23 16.40 7.36 -8.96
C GLY A 23 15.10 8.14 -9.19
N ILE A 24 14.20 8.07 -8.21
CA ILE A 24 12.96 8.84 -8.24
C ILE A 24 13.28 10.33 -8.14
N GLU A 25 13.26 11.01 -9.28
CA GLU A 25 13.43 12.46 -9.39
C GLU A 25 12.10 13.19 -9.13
N VAL A 26 11.70 13.29 -7.86
CA VAL A 26 10.53 14.09 -7.46
C VAL A 26 10.92 15.29 -6.61
N TYR A 27 10.20 16.39 -6.77
CA TYR A 27 10.32 17.55 -5.90
C TYR A 27 9.51 17.30 -4.61
N PHE A 28 10.11 16.62 -3.64
CA PHE A 28 9.48 16.19 -2.37
C PHE A 28 8.84 17.30 -1.53
N ASN A 29 9.14 18.57 -1.80
CA ASN A 29 8.51 19.70 -1.12
C ASN A 29 7.01 19.84 -1.44
N ASP A 30 6.54 19.28 -2.57
CA ASP A 30 5.12 19.27 -2.94
C ASP A 30 4.36 18.08 -2.35
N PHE A 31 5.06 17.14 -1.71
CA PHE A 31 4.46 15.95 -1.11
C PHE A 31 4.32 16.15 0.39
N GLU A 32 3.23 15.65 0.96
CA GLU A 32 3.04 15.52 2.40
C GLU A 32 3.46 14.13 2.88
N ALA A 33 4.05 14.06 4.07
CA ALA A 33 4.43 12.79 4.66
C ALA A 33 3.17 12.04 5.11
N ILE A 34 3.09 10.75 4.85
CA ILE A 34 2.00 9.93 5.37
C ILE A 34 2.21 9.77 6.88
N SER A 35 1.28 10.29 7.68
CA SER A 35 1.48 10.49 9.12
C SER A 35 0.98 9.34 9.99
N ALA A 36 0.29 8.36 9.42
CA ALA A 36 -0.27 7.21 10.13
C ALA A 36 -0.14 5.91 9.32
N ALA A 37 -0.14 4.78 10.03
CA ALA A 37 -0.11 3.45 9.41
C ALA A 37 -1.42 3.15 8.64
N TYR A 38 -2.54 3.73 9.08
CA TYR A 38 -3.87 3.59 8.49
C TYR A 38 -4.52 4.99 8.40
N PRO A 39 -4.08 5.84 7.44
CA PRO A 39 -4.54 7.21 7.29
C PRO A 39 -5.88 7.25 6.53
N PHE A 40 -6.91 6.60 7.08
CA PHE A 40 -8.19 6.37 6.41
C PHE A 40 -9.34 7.21 7.00
N SER A 41 -9.01 8.24 7.78
CA SER A 41 -9.99 9.09 8.46
C SER A 41 -10.73 10.05 7.54
N ASP A 42 -10.19 10.28 6.35
CA ASP A 42 -10.69 11.17 5.31
C ASP A 42 -11.39 10.42 4.18
N ILE A 43 -11.57 9.10 4.29
CA ILE A 43 -12.37 8.32 3.33
C ILE A 43 -13.79 8.90 3.27
N GLN A 44 -14.17 9.30 2.07
CA GLN A 44 -15.48 9.73 1.65
C GLN A 44 -16.03 8.64 0.73
N THR A 45 -17.32 8.38 0.85
CA THR A 45 -18.02 7.42 0.00
C THR A 45 -19.33 8.04 -0.44
N ASP A 46 -19.83 7.63 -1.60
CA ASP A 46 -21.12 8.08 -2.13
C ASP A 46 -22.27 7.80 -1.15
N GLU A 47 -22.19 6.66 -0.45
CA GLU A 47 -23.12 6.32 0.61
C GLU A 47 -22.71 6.92 1.94
N GLN A 48 -23.67 7.41 2.72
CA GLN A 48 -23.39 7.94 4.05
C GLN A 48 -23.04 6.80 5.01
N ILE A 49 -21.74 6.57 5.20
CA ILE A 49 -21.21 5.66 6.21
C ILE A 49 -21.38 6.26 7.59
N THR A 50 -21.95 5.49 8.51
CA THR A 50 -22.04 5.84 9.93
C THR A 50 -20.92 5.22 10.75
N TYR A 51 -20.40 4.06 10.32
CA TYR A 51 -19.30 3.36 10.99
C TYR A 51 -18.47 2.52 10.00
N PHE A 52 -17.17 2.41 10.26
CA PHE A 52 -16.20 1.73 9.40
C PHE A 52 -15.15 0.99 10.22
N GLU A 53 -14.74 -0.19 9.78
CA GLU A 53 -13.59 -0.95 10.29
C GLU A 53 -12.72 -1.45 9.13
N TYR A 54 -11.44 -1.09 9.16
CA TYR A 54 -10.41 -1.74 8.35
C TYR A 54 -9.77 -2.87 9.16
N ILE A 55 -9.91 -4.10 8.67
CA ILE A 55 -9.68 -5.31 9.45
C ILE A 55 -8.58 -6.14 8.80
N GLN A 56 -7.66 -6.64 9.62
CA GLN A 56 -6.79 -7.75 9.26
C GLN A 56 -7.37 -9.05 9.80
N SER A 57 -7.50 -10.04 8.94
CA SER A 57 -7.92 -11.40 9.26
C SER A 57 -6.74 -12.36 9.14
N MET A 58 -6.53 -13.17 10.17
CA MET A 58 -5.55 -14.26 10.15
C MET A 58 -6.25 -15.60 10.36
N PRO A 59 -5.88 -16.64 9.59
CA PRO A 59 -6.33 -17.99 9.86
C PRO A 59 -5.83 -18.44 11.24
N ASP A 60 -6.67 -19.20 11.92
CA ASP A 60 -6.44 -19.79 13.22
C ASP A 60 -7.19 -21.12 13.30
N PHE A 61 -6.88 -21.96 14.28
CA PHE A 61 -7.56 -23.23 14.46
C PHE A 61 -8.16 -23.29 15.87
N GLU A 62 -9.48 -23.51 15.97
CA GLU A 62 -10.13 -23.72 17.27
C GLU A 62 -9.57 -24.98 17.96
N ASP A 63 -9.32 -26.04 17.18
CA ASP A 63 -8.59 -27.22 17.59
C ASP A 63 -7.33 -27.40 16.72
N PRO A 64 -6.13 -27.13 17.27
CA PRO A 64 -4.87 -27.30 16.54
C PRO A 64 -4.65 -28.73 15.98
N ALA A 65 -5.36 -29.74 16.48
CA ALA A 65 -5.29 -31.11 15.98
C ALA A 65 -6.27 -31.40 14.82
N ASP A 66 -7.25 -30.54 14.58
CA ASP A 66 -8.24 -30.69 13.52
C ASP A 66 -8.07 -29.58 12.45
N PRO A 67 -7.51 -29.89 11.27
CA PRO A 67 -7.33 -28.91 10.19
C PRO A 67 -8.65 -28.39 9.61
N THR A 68 -9.79 -28.98 9.97
CA THR A 68 -11.13 -28.50 9.57
C THR A 68 -11.71 -27.48 10.56
N SER A 69 -11.06 -27.26 11.71
CA SER A 69 -11.45 -26.26 12.72
C SER A 69 -10.95 -24.84 12.39
N LEU A 70 -10.72 -24.56 11.11
CA LEU A 70 -10.23 -23.27 10.64
C LEU A 70 -11.23 -22.17 11.00
N VAL A 71 -10.73 -21.17 11.71
CA VAL A 71 -11.43 -19.93 12.04
C VAL A 71 -10.56 -18.73 11.70
N TYR A 72 -11.15 -17.54 11.75
CA TYR A 72 -10.46 -16.30 11.46
C TYR A 72 -10.40 -15.39 12.69
N ARG A 73 -9.20 -15.03 13.10
CA ARG A 73 -8.99 -13.99 14.11
C ARG A 73 -8.92 -12.64 13.42
N ASN A 74 -9.90 -11.79 13.73
CA ASN A 74 -10.01 -10.44 13.21
C ASN A 74 -9.34 -9.43 14.16
N ASN A 75 -8.50 -8.57 13.60
CA ASN A 75 -7.89 -7.44 14.28
C ASN A 75 -8.34 -6.14 13.60
N VAL A 76 -9.06 -5.28 14.32
CA VAL A 76 -9.47 -3.96 13.82
C VAL A 76 -8.25 -3.04 13.89
N LEU A 77 -7.74 -2.68 12.71
CA LEU A 77 -6.54 -1.86 12.58
C LEU A 77 -6.85 -0.37 12.57
N PHE A 78 -8.04 -0.03 12.08
CA PHE A 78 -8.57 1.32 12.08
C PHE A 78 -10.08 1.29 12.09
N SER A 79 -10.71 2.24 12.78
CA SER A 79 -12.15 2.45 12.73
C SER A 79 -12.48 3.92 12.93
N PHE A 80 -13.64 4.34 12.43
CA PHE A 80 -14.20 5.65 12.66
C PHE A 80 -15.74 5.61 12.64
N GLY A 81 -16.34 6.69 13.13
CA GLY A 81 -17.78 6.84 13.21
C GLY A 81 -18.39 6.23 14.47
N GLU A 82 -19.71 6.16 14.50
CA GLU A 82 -20.48 5.61 15.62
C GLU A 82 -21.31 4.42 15.12
N ILE A 83 -21.00 3.24 15.63
CA ILE A 83 -21.78 2.04 15.35
C ILE A 83 -23.17 2.12 15.99
N CYS A 84 -24.16 1.53 15.33
CA CYS A 84 -25.50 1.38 15.89
C CYS A 84 -25.51 0.78 17.31
N SER A 85 -26.42 1.29 18.16
CA SER A 85 -26.54 0.86 19.56
C SER A 85 -27.64 -0.18 19.82
N ALA A 86 -28.48 -0.48 18.83
CA ALA A 86 -29.51 -1.51 18.95
C ALA A 86 -28.86 -2.92 19.01
N PRO A 87 -29.20 -3.78 20.00
CA PRO A 87 -28.54 -5.08 20.18
C PRO A 87 -28.53 -5.97 18.94
N ASP A 88 -29.62 -6.02 18.18
CA ASP A 88 -29.73 -6.85 16.97
C ASP A 88 -28.85 -6.32 15.83
N CYS A 89 -28.73 -5.00 15.73
CA CYS A 89 -27.88 -4.35 14.74
C CYS A 89 -26.40 -4.59 15.03
N LEU A 90 -25.97 -4.38 16.29
CA LEU A 90 -24.60 -4.65 16.72
C LEU A 90 -24.24 -6.13 16.54
N THR A 91 -25.16 -7.03 16.89
CA THR A 91 -24.97 -8.48 16.70
C THR A 91 -24.78 -8.82 15.22
N THR A 92 -25.64 -8.27 14.34
CA THR A 92 -25.53 -8.45 12.89
C THR A 92 -24.19 -7.95 12.36
N PHE A 93 -23.76 -6.75 12.75
CA PHE A 93 -22.48 -6.18 12.32
C PHE A 93 -21.28 -7.03 12.78
N ASN A 94 -21.27 -7.43 14.05
CA ASN A 94 -20.18 -8.24 14.61
C ASN A 94 -20.07 -9.61 13.93
N ASN A 95 -21.20 -10.18 13.51
CA ASN A 95 -21.26 -11.47 12.81
C ASN A 95 -20.92 -11.39 11.31
N LEU A 96 -20.76 -10.19 10.73
CA LEU A 96 -20.21 -10.08 9.38
C LEU A 96 -18.82 -10.69 9.34
N GLN A 97 -18.55 -11.48 8.31
CA GLN A 97 -17.24 -12.08 8.08
C GLN A 97 -16.94 -12.04 6.58
N ALA A 98 -15.65 -12.09 6.27
CA ALA A 98 -15.16 -12.29 4.92
C ALA A 98 -14.25 -13.53 4.94
N ASP A 99 -14.35 -14.38 3.93
CA ASP A 99 -13.48 -15.55 3.78
C ASP A 99 -12.19 -15.22 2.99
N ALA A 100 -12.12 -14.00 2.46
CA ALA A 100 -11.00 -13.45 1.71
C ALA A 100 -10.97 -11.92 1.87
N GLY A 101 -9.95 -11.28 1.30
CA GLY A 101 -9.78 -9.84 1.37
C GLY A 101 -9.14 -9.26 0.12
N PHE A 102 -9.26 -7.95 -0.05
CA PHE A 102 -8.72 -7.22 -1.20
C PHE A 102 -7.18 -7.08 -1.14
N ILE A 103 -6.59 -7.42 0.00
CA ILE A 103 -5.14 -7.58 0.20
C ILE A 103 -4.89 -8.96 0.79
N VAL A 104 -3.86 -9.64 0.29
CA VAL A 104 -3.31 -10.88 0.86
C VAL A 104 -1.87 -10.61 1.31
N GLY A 105 -1.48 -11.13 2.47
CA GLY A 105 -0.14 -10.92 3.00
C GLY A 105 0.24 -11.88 4.13
N CYS A 106 1.13 -11.41 5.02
CA CYS A 106 1.62 -12.13 6.21
C CYS A 106 2.20 -13.51 5.89
N LEU A 107 3.13 -13.58 4.92
CA LEU A 107 3.89 -14.81 4.70
C LEU A 107 4.67 -15.19 5.97
N PRO A 108 4.80 -16.50 6.28
CA PRO A 108 4.20 -17.64 5.58
C PRO A 108 2.76 -17.97 6.04
N SER A 109 2.29 -17.38 7.14
CA SER A 109 1.07 -17.78 7.84
C SER A 109 -0.24 -17.36 7.17
N TYR A 110 -0.17 -16.59 6.08
CA TYR A 110 -1.30 -16.02 5.34
C TYR A 110 -2.16 -15.08 6.20
N CYS A 111 -2.53 -13.95 5.64
CA CYS A 111 -3.55 -13.07 6.19
C CYS A 111 -4.22 -12.34 5.04
N PHE A 112 -5.41 -11.82 5.28
CA PHE A 112 -6.06 -10.92 4.34
C PHE A 112 -6.67 -9.72 5.04
N TYR A 113 -6.99 -8.69 4.26
CA TYR A 113 -7.58 -7.46 4.78
C TYR A 113 -8.88 -7.18 4.06
N TYR A 114 -9.88 -6.79 4.83
CA TYR A 114 -11.22 -6.47 4.36
C TYR A 114 -11.78 -5.31 5.17
N ILE A 115 -12.88 -4.73 4.71
CA ILE A 115 -13.59 -3.67 5.43
C ILE A 115 -14.96 -4.18 5.84
N LYS A 116 -15.38 -3.80 7.05
CA LYS A 116 -16.80 -3.77 7.42
C LYS A 116 -17.22 -2.32 7.50
N TYR A 117 -18.42 -2.02 7.05
CA TYR A 117 -18.98 -0.70 7.23
C TYR A 117 -20.48 -0.78 7.43
N GLN A 118 -21.03 0.29 7.96
CA GLN A 118 -22.45 0.47 8.22
C GLN A 118 -22.93 1.73 7.54
N THR A 119 -24.06 1.61 6.85
CA THR A 119 -24.85 2.73 6.35
C THR A 119 -26.07 2.93 7.25
N GLN A 120 -26.95 3.88 6.93
CA GLN A 120 -28.21 4.01 7.66
C GLN A 120 -29.12 2.77 7.53
N GLU A 121 -28.96 1.98 6.47
CA GLU A 121 -29.88 0.92 6.10
C GLU A 121 -29.30 -0.48 6.36
N GLU A 122 -27.99 -0.66 6.22
CA GLU A 122 -27.37 -1.98 6.19
C GLU A 122 -25.95 -2.04 6.75
N ASN A 123 -25.51 -3.27 7.01
CA ASN A 123 -24.14 -3.61 7.38
C ASN A 123 -23.52 -4.38 6.22
N LEU A 124 -22.37 -3.93 5.73
CA LEU A 124 -21.76 -4.42 4.49
C LEU A 124 -20.29 -4.79 4.68
N VAL A 125 -19.76 -5.52 3.70
CA VAL A 125 -18.38 -6.02 3.67
C VAL A 125 -17.74 -5.69 2.32
N VAL A 126 -16.49 -5.25 2.34
CA VAL A 126 -15.63 -5.08 1.16
C VAL A 126 -14.50 -6.09 1.24
N ALA A 127 -14.52 -7.10 0.36
CA ALA A 127 -13.59 -8.22 0.41
C ALA A 127 -12.80 -8.47 -0.89
N SER A 128 -13.07 -7.70 -1.95
CA SER A 128 -12.33 -7.78 -3.20
C SER A 128 -11.89 -6.39 -3.69
N LYS A 129 -10.96 -6.34 -4.66
CA LYS A 129 -10.53 -5.06 -5.24
C LYS A 129 -11.67 -4.36 -5.99
N GLU A 130 -12.55 -5.14 -6.63
CA GLU A 130 -13.73 -4.62 -7.31
C GLU A 130 -14.70 -4.01 -6.30
N ASP A 131 -15.00 -4.73 -5.22
CA ASP A 131 -15.84 -4.19 -4.14
C ASP A 131 -15.23 -2.93 -3.54
N LEU A 132 -13.89 -2.87 -3.43
CA LEU A 132 -13.19 -1.71 -2.89
C LEU A 132 -13.38 -0.49 -3.78
N LEU A 133 -13.21 -0.62 -5.10
CA LEU A 133 -13.43 0.50 -6.01
C LEU A 133 -14.90 0.93 -6.03
N ASN A 134 -15.83 -0.03 -5.99
CA ASN A 134 -17.26 0.27 -5.88
C ASN A 134 -17.61 0.99 -4.56
N PHE A 135 -16.96 0.60 -3.45
CA PHE A 135 -17.14 1.21 -2.14
C PHE A 135 -16.62 2.64 -2.08
N LEU A 136 -15.43 2.89 -2.63
CA LEU A 136 -14.82 4.23 -2.63
C LEU A 136 -15.53 5.18 -3.60
N GLY A 137 -15.99 4.68 -4.75
CA GLY A 137 -16.52 5.53 -5.81
C GLY A 137 -15.40 6.31 -6.49
N GLU A 138 -15.57 7.62 -6.66
CA GLU A 138 -14.51 8.51 -7.11
C GLU A 138 -13.45 8.66 -6.02
N ILE A 139 -12.17 8.54 -6.39
CA ILE A 139 -11.04 8.69 -5.47
C ILE A 139 -10.77 10.18 -5.27
N ASP A 140 -11.28 10.73 -4.19
CA ASP A 140 -11.27 12.15 -3.87
C ASP A 140 -10.49 12.54 -2.62
N SER A 141 -10.00 11.58 -1.85
CA SER A 141 -9.14 11.82 -0.70
C SER A 141 -7.79 11.09 -0.77
N PRO A 142 -6.75 11.65 -0.10
CA PRO A 142 -5.50 10.93 0.13
C PRO A 142 -5.69 9.53 0.75
N GLY A 143 -6.62 9.40 1.71
CA GLY A 143 -6.92 8.11 2.34
C GLY A 143 -7.44 7.05 1.38
N GLU A 144 -8.34 7.43 0.47
CA GLU A 144 -8.83 6.53 -0.59
C GLU A 144 -7.70 6.11 -1.54
N ALA A 145 -6.89 7.07 -2.02
CA ALA A 145 -5.78 6.77 -2.91
C ALA A 145 -4.75 5.83 -2.25
N LEU A 146 -4.47 6.02 -0.97
CA LEU A 146 -3.60 5.14 -0.19
C LEU A 146 -4.21 3.75 0.03
N LEU A 147 -5.52 3.65 0.18
CA LEU A 147 -6.21 2.37 0.28
C LEU A 147 -6.20 1.62 -1.06
N VAL A 148 -6.35 2.31 -2.19
CA VAL A 148 -6.16 1.75 -3.54
C VAL A 148 -4.72 1.26 -3.74
N ALA A 149 -3.73 2.05 -3.34
CA ALA A 149 -2.32 1.64 -3.39
C ALA A 149 -2.08 0.40 -2.50
N ARG A 150 -2.63 0.38 -1.29
CA ARG A 150 -2.56 -0.76 -0.38
C ARG A 150 -3.15 -2.03 -1.00
N ALA A 151 -4.31 -1.93 -1.66
CA ALA A 151 -4.93 -3.03 -2.40
C ALA A 151 -4.05 -3.57 -3.53
N ASN A 152 -3.12 -2.75 -4.05
CA ASN A 152 -2.12 -3.16 -5.03
C ASN A 152 -0.78 -3.58 -4.41
N ALA A 153 -0.81 -3.99 -3.14
CA ALA A 153 0.33 -4.49 -2.36
C ALA A 153 1.44 -3.47 -2.07
N TYR A 154 1.20 -2.19 -2.33
CA TYR A 154 2.09 -1.14 -1.89
C TYR A 154 1.96 -0.89 -0.38
N TYR A 155 3.03 -0.39 0.24
CA TYR A 155 3.07 0.01 1.64
C TYR A 155 3.89 1.29 1.79
N TRP A 156 3.84 1.90 2.97
CA TRP A 156 4.53 3.16 3.22
C TRP A 156 5.17 3.15 4.61
N ALA A 157 6.23 3.95 4.76
CA ALA A 157 6.73 4.32 6.07
C ALA A 157 5.96 5.52 6.63
N VAL A 158 5.75 5.53 7.94
CA VAL A 158 5.09 6.62 8.63
C VAL A 158 6.09 7.73 8.94
N ASN A 159 5.74 8.97 8.60
CA ASN A 159 6.55 10.18 8.79
C ASN A 159 7.90 10.17 8.05
N ASP A 160 8.03 9.42 6.96
CA ASP A 160 9.20 9.46 6.07
C ASP A 160 8.77 9.71 4.62
N LYS A 161 8.97 10.94 4.13
CA LYS A 161 8.62 11.31 2.75
C LYS A 161 9.38 10.50 1.70
N ASN A 162 10.54 9.93 2.02
CA ASN A 162 11.30 9.13 1.07
C ASN A 162 10.69 7.76 0.82
N SER A 163 9.79 7.27 1.67
CA SER A 163 9.20 5.93 1.55
C SER A 163 7.71 5.89 1.92
N GLY A 164 7.09 7.07 2.05
CA GLY A 164 5.71 7.26 2.45
C GLY A 164 5.28 8.71 2.31
N ALA A 165 4.86 9.10 1.11
CA ALA A 165 4.38 10.45 0.83
C ALA A 165 3.20 10.46 -0.13
N VAL A 166 2.36 11.49 -0.04
CA VAL A 166 1.21 11.71 -0.91
C VAL A 166 1.14 13.17 -1.35
N LYS A 167 0.76 13.39 -2.59
CA LYS A 167 0.52 14.70 -3.18
C LYS A 167 -0.81 14.64 -3.94
N GLU A 168 -1.72 15.54 -3.62
CA GLU A 168 -2.92 15.73 -4.44
C GLU A 168 -2.57 16.50 -5.73
N THR A 169 -3.23 16.13 -6.81
CA THR A 169 -3.11 16.75 -8.13
C THR A 169 -4.50 17.03 -8.70
N GLN A 170 -4.54 17.74 -9.83
CA GLN A 170 -5.80 18.00 -10.53
C GLN A 170 -6.51 16.72 -10.98
N ASP A 171 -5.74 15.70 -11.37
CA ASP A 171 -6.27 14.48 -12.01
C ASP A 171 -6.28 13.26 -11.07
N GLY A 172 -6.07 13.47 -9.77
CA GLY A 172 -5.96 12.40 -8.76
C GLY A 172 -4.79 12.64 -7.81
N PHE A 173 -4.00 11.61 -7.53
CA PHE A 173 -2.94 11.62 -6.52
C PHE A 173 -1.62 11.09 -7.05
N GLU A 174 -0.52 11.62 -6.53
CA GLU A 174 0.81 11.06 -6.66
C GLU A 174 1.28 10.50 -5.32
N LEU A 175 1.87 9.31 -5.33
CA LEU A 175 2.28 8.59 -4.12
C LEU A 175 3.75 8.18 -4.20
N ILE A 176 4.48 8.32 -3.10
CA ILE A 176 5.79 7.69 -2.88
C ILE A 176 5.59 6.55 -1.90
N VAL A 177 5.71 5.32 -2.38
CA VAL A 177 5.41 4.09 -1.63
C VAL A 177 6.43 3.01 -1.95
N MET A 178 6.38 1.91 -1.21
CA MET A 178 7.28 0.77 -1.28
C MET A 178 6.52 -0.49 -1.69
N GLN A 179 7.22 -1.45 -2.28
CA GLN A 179 6.71 -2.80 -2.51
C GLN A 179 7.83 -3.82 -2.37
N THR A 180 7.55 -4.97 -1.78
CA THR A 180 8.43 -6.13 -1.86
C THR A 180 8.22 -6.79 -3.22
N VAL A 181 9.24 -6.76 -4.07
CA VAL A 181 9.18 -7.29 -5.45
C VAL A 181 9.80 -8.68 -5.55
N SER A 182 10.66 -9.05 -4.60
CA SER A 182 11.18 -10.41 -4.45
C SER A 182 11.28 -10.76 -2.96
N TYR A 183 10.77 -11.94 -2.60
CA TYR A 183 10.70 -12.40 -1.21
C TYR A 183 11.85 -13.33 -0.81
N CYS A 184 12.68 -13.80 -1.75
CA CYS A 184 13.75 -14.76 -1.44
C CYS A 184 14.84 -14.80 -2.52
N LEU A 185 16.10 -14.65 -2.10
CA LEU A 185 17.34 -14.82 -2.90
C LEU A 185 17.30 -14.24 -4.34
N PRO A 186 17.37 -12.90 -4.50
CA PRO A 186 17.49 -11.91 -3.44
C PRO A 186 16.13 -11.54 -2.84
N PHE A 187 16.12 -11.18 -1.56
CA PHE A 187 15.06 -10.33 -1.03
C PHE A 187 15.23 -8.94 -1.61
N GLN A 188 14.15 -8.34 -2.11
CA GLN A 188 14.21 -7.03 -2.73
C GLN A 188 12.95 -6.22 -2.44
N THR A 189 13.16 -4.97 -2.04
CA THR A 189 12.11 -3.96 -1.98
C THR A 189 12.44 -2.82 -2.92
N ASN A 190 11.42 -2.36 -3.63
CA ASN A 190 11.52 -1.22 -4.52
C ASN A 190 10.68 -0.08 -3.98
N ARG A 191 11.13 1.13 -4.29
CA ARG A 191 10.38 2.36 -4.09
C ARG A 191 9.71 2.74 -5.41
N PHE A 192 8.48 3.24 -5.31
CA PHE A 192 7.65 3.59 -6.45
C PHE A 192 7.13 5.02 -6.30
N HIS A 193 7.16 5.74 -7.42
CA HIS A 193 6.35 6.93 -7.64
C HIS A 193 5.13 6.49 -8.44
N LEU A 194 3.96 6.52 -7.82
CA LEU A 194 2.70 6.13 -8.43
C LEU A 194 1.86 7.37 -8.75
N LYS A 195 1.04 7.23 -9.79
CA LYS A 195 -0.18 8.02 -9.98
C LYS A 195 -1.39 7.14 -9.72
N VAL A 196 -2.35 7.67 -8.99
CA VAL A 196 -3.69 7.10 -8.81
C VAL A 196 -4.67 8.13 -9.36
N ASP A 197 -5.39 7.79 -10.42
CA ASP A 197 -6.43 8.68 -10.96
C ASP A 197 -7.71 8.63 -10.11
N ARG A 198 -8.65 9.51 -10.44
CA ARG A 198 -9.95 9.63 -9.74
C ARG A 198 -10.82 8.37 -9.92
N GLU A 199 -10.54 7.52 -10.90
CA GLU A 199 -11.19 6.22 -11.10
C GLU A 199 -10.51 5.05 -10.36
N GLY A 200 -9.38 5.32 -9.69
CA GLY A 200 -8.61 4.31 -8.94
C GLY A 200 -7.65 3.47 -9.78
N ASN A 201 -7.36 3.87 -11.02
CA ASN A 201 -6.30 3.24 -11.81
C ASN A 201 -4.93 3.65 -11.29
N VAL A 202 -4.04 2.67 -11.12
CA VAL A 202 -2.66 2.89 -10.65
C VAL A 202 -1.70 2.84 -11.84
N THR A 203 -0.92 3.90 -12.01
CA THR A 203 0.16 3.97 -13.00
C THR A 203 1.51 4.17 -12.29
N ILE A 204 2.51 3.37 -12.64
CA ILE A 204 3.88 3.57 -12.17
C ILE A 204 4.52 4.68 -13.02
N VAL A 205 4.91 5.78 -12.39
CA VAL A 205 5.65 6.88 -13.04
C VAL A 205 7.13 6.54 -13.09
N SER A 206 7.69 6.13 -11.96
CA SER A 206 9.07 5.67 -11.84
C SER A 206 9.20 4.66 -10.69
N GLU A 207 10.26 3.88 -10.76
CA GLU A 207 10.59 2.83 -9.80
C GLU A 207 12.10 2.84 -9.58
N GLU A 208 12.52 2.56 -8.36
CA GLU A 208 13.92 2.33 -8.05
C GLU A 208 14.09 1.21 -7.03
N ILE A 209 15.27 0.62 -7.01
CA ILE A 209 15.65 -0.37 -5.99
C ILE A 209 15.96 0.38 -4.69
N ALA A 210 15.21 0.06 -3.64
CA ALA A 210 15.44 0.64 -2.32
C ALA A 210 16.32 -0.25 -1.45
N GLU A 211 16.10 -1.57 -1.50
CA GLU A 211 16.86 -2.55 -0.72
C GLU A 211 17.00 -3.86 -1.50
N VAL A 212 18.19 -4.45 -1.45
CA VAL A 212 18.49 -5.80 -1.96
C VAL A 212 19.34 -6.53 -0.93
N ASP A 213 18.92 -7.74 -0.56
CA ASP A 213 19.75 -8.70 0.18
C ASP A 213 19.82 -10.01 -0.60
N GLU A 214 21.00 -10.28 -1.15
CA GLU A 214 21.33 -11.47 -1.95
C GLU A 214 21.19 -12.79 -1.18
N ASN A 215 21.13 -12.74 0.15
CA ASN A 215 21.14 -13.92 1.01
C ASN A 215 19.95 -14.01 1.98
N ALA A 216 18.90 -13.20 1.79
CA ALA A 216 17.72 -13.20 2.66
C ALA A 216 16.45 -13.76 1.99
N CYS A 217 15.55 -14.27 2.84
CA CYS A 217 14.18 -14.69 2.50
C CYS A 217 13.21 -14.35 3.64
N VAL A 218 11.94 -14.11 3.30
CA VAL A 218 10.81 -13.85 4.22
C VAL A 218 9.60 -14.71 3.90
#